data_AF-A0A5C7IUC7-F1
#
_entry.id   AF-A0A5C7IUC7-F1
#
_cell.length_a   1.000
_cell.length_b   1.000
_cell.length_c   1.000
_cell.angle_alpha   90.00
_cell.angle_beta   90.00
_cell.angle_gamma   90.00
#
_symmetry.space_group_name_H-M   'P 1'
#
loop_
_entity.id
_entity.type
_entity.pdbx_description
1 polymer ?
#
loop_
_entity_poly.entity_id
_entity_poly.type
_entity_poly.pdbx_seq_one_letter_code
_entity_poly.pdbx_strand_id
1 'polypeptide(L)'
;MCPYLENSGLGPRVENPEGVLMKEGWFSTNQFLLEMIFDNRMKRYECLTNDSSLASANYVPFYAGLDLGRYLWDYNTSIRDSCAFDIAKWLVEKPKWKRMLGRDHFFVGGRIGWDFRRQTDINSDWGNKLMSLPEFMNMTMLSIESTSWSNEFAIPYPTYFHPRSQNELVEWQQRMMLRERNHLFCFILL
;
A
#
# COMPACT_ATOMS: atom_id res chain seq x y z
N MET A 1 -14.66 -8.46 -0.40
CA MET A 1 -13.28 -8.36 0.14
C MET A 1 -12.65 -9.73 0.42
N CYS A 2 -13.38 -10.71 0.98
CA CYS A 2 -12.83 -12.02 1.38
C CYS A 2 -11.93 -12.76 0.37
N PRO A 3 -12.29 -12.94 -0.93
CA PRO A 3 -11.41 -13.71 -1.83
C PRO A 3 -10.06 -13.02 -2.07
N TYR A 4 -10.02 -11.69 -2.02
CA TYR A 4 -8.77 -10.93 -2.24
C TYR A 4 -7.80 -11.00 -1.05
N LEU A 5 -8.23 -11.49 0.11
CA LEU A 5 -7.36 -11.66 1.28
C LEU A 5 -6.57 -12.98 1.24
N GLU A 6 -6.92 -13.88 0.32
CA GLU A 6 -6.19 -15.14 0.12
C GLU A 6 -4.71 -14.90 -0.20
N ASN A 7 -3.89 -15.91 0.08
CA ASN A 7 -2.45 -15.87 -0.18
C ASN A 7 -1.78 -14.60 0.38
N SER A 8 -2.13 -14.20 1.61
CA SER A 8 -1.57 -13.01 2.26
C SER A 8 -1.85 -11.69 1.52
N GLY A 9 -3.03 -11.56 0.91
CA GLY A 9 -3.45 -10.36 0.18
C GLY A 9 -3.10 -10.39 -1.31
N LEU A 10 -2.47 -11.45 -1.82
CA LEU A 10 -2.24 -11.63 -3.25
C LEU A 10 -3.53 -11.98 -4.00
N GLY A 11 -4.53 -12.51 -3.31
CA GLY A 11 -5.78 -13.02 -3.89
C GLY A 11 -5.67 -14.48 -4.35
N PRO A 12 -6.71 -15.03 -5.00
CA PRO A 12 -6.70 -16.40 -5.49
C PRO A 12 -5.73 -16.52 -6.67
N ARG A 13 -5.24 -17.74 -6.93
CA ARG A 13 -4.39 -18.00 -8.11
C ARG A 13 -5.19 -17.77 -9.39
N VAL A 14 -4.55 -17.17 -10.39
CA VAL A 14 -5.17 -16.99 -11.71
C VAL A 14 -5.22 -18.34 -12.42
N GLU A 15 -6.39 -18.68 -12.95
CA GLU A 15 -6.55 -19.84 -13.83
C GLU A 15 -5.84 -19.57 -15.16
N ASN A 16 -5.07 -20.55 -15.64
CA ASN A 16 -4.29 -20.43 -16.87
C ASN A 16 -4.63 -21.57 -17.86
N PRO A 17 -5.91 -21.70 -18.28
CA PRO A 17 -6.37 -22.82 -19.10
C PRO A 17 -5.68 -22.88 -20.47
N GLU A 18 -5.31 -21.73 -21.03
CA GLU A 18 -4.67 -21.60 -22.35
C GLU A 18 -3.13 -21.59 -22.28
N GLY A 19 -2.53 -21.70 -21.09
CA GLY A 19 -1.08 -21.70 -20.92
C GLY A 19 -0.38 -20.38 -21.30
N VAL A 20 -1.14 -19.27 -21.38
CA VAL A 20 -0.64 -17.94 -21.74
C VAL A 20 0.28 -17.38 -20.66
N LEU A 21 -0.04 -17.62 -19.39
CA LEU A 21 0.76 -17.20 -18.25
C LEU A 21 1.87 -18.22 -17.94
N MET A 22 2.81 -17.84 -17.09
CA MET A 22 3.70 -18.83 -16.45
C MET A 22 2.91 -19.74 -15.52
N LYS A 23 3.46 -20.92 -15.21
CA LYS A 23 2.80 -21.92 -14.36
C LYS A 23 2.52 -21.41 -12.93
N GLU A 24 3.38 -20.51 -12.43
CA GLU A 24 3.29 -19.97 -11.08
C GLU A 24 3.47 -18.45 -11.07
N GLY A 25 3.19 -17.84 -9.92
CA GLY A 25 3.39 -16.40 -9.69
C GLY A 25 2.20 -15.52 -10.05
N TRP A 26 1.10 -16.07 -10.56
CA TRP A 26 -0.08 -15.28 -10.98
C TRP A 26 -1.23 -15.37 -9.98
N PHE A 27 -1.68 -14.20 -9.51
CA PHE A 27 -2.77 -14.05 -8.56
C PHE A 27 -3.72 -12.95 -9.01
N SER A 28 -5.02 -13.11 -8.73
CA SER A 28 -6.03 -12.08 -8.97
C SER A 28 -5.94 -10.99 -7.90
N THR A 29 -4.82 -10.26 -7.93
CA THR A 29 -4.47 -9.26 -6.92
C THR A 29 -5.34 -8.03 -7.05
N ASN A 30 -5.91 -7.60 -5.92
CA ASN A 30 -6.70 -6.39 -5.86
C ASN A 30 -5.77 -5.18 -5.66
N GLN A 31 -5.99 -4.12 -6.43
CA GLN A 31 -5.19 -2.90 -6.41
C GLN A 31 -5.09 -2.23 -5.03
N PHE A 32 -6.08 -2.42 -4.15
CA PHE A 32 -6.14 -1.80 -2.82
C PHE A 32 -5.56 -2.68 -1.70
N LEU A 33 -4.94 -3.83 -2.02
CA LEU A 33 -4.43 -4.79 -1.03
C LEU A 33 -2.93 -4.64 -0.75
N LEU A 34 -2.31 -3.57 -1.27
CA LEU A 34 -0.88 -3.30 -1.12
C LEU A 34 -0.43 -3.32 0.35
N GLU A 35 -1.22 -2.75 1.26
CA GLU A 35 -0.87 -2.66 2.69
C GLU A 35 -0.78 -4.04 3.33
N MET A 36 -1.70 -4.96 2.98
CA MET A 36 -1.70 -6.33 3.47
C MET A 36 -0.52 -7.13 2.89
N ILE A 37 -0.24 -6.96 1.59
CA ILE A 37 0.90 -7.60 0.94
C ILE A 37 2.21 -7.12 1.61
N PHE A 38 2.32 -5.82 1.84
CA PHE A 38 3.51 -5.22 2.44
C PHE A 38 3.68 -5.65 3.89
N ASP A 39 2.64 -5.63 4.71
CA ASP A 39 2.70 -6.13 6.10
C ASP A 39 3.17 -7.59 6.17
N ASN A 40 2.62 -8.46 5.30
CA ASN A 40 3.04 -9.87 5.24
C ASN A 40 4.51 -10.04 4.80
N ARG A 41 5.01 -9.16 3.91
CA ARG A 41 6.43 -9.15 3.52
C ARG A 41 7.31 -8.61 4.64
N MET A 42 6.91 -7.52 5.29
CA MET A 42 7.64 -6.89 6.39
C MET A 42 7.90 -7.86 7.53
N LYS A 43 6.96 -8.77 7.84
CA LYS A 43 7.11 -9.83 8.85
C LYS A 43 8.19 -10.88 8.58
N ARG A 44 8.76 -10.91 7.37
CA ARG A 44 9.73 -11.94 6.93
C ARG A 44 11.14 -11.40 6.71
N TYR A 45 11.37 -10.11 6.95
CA TYR A 45 12.70 -9.54 6.81
C TYR A 45 13.64 -10.05 7.90
N GLU A 46 14.87 -10.40 7.52
CA GLU A 46 15.88 -10.92 8.44
C GLU A 46 16.38 -9.87 9.45
N CYS A 47 16.27 -8.59 9.09
CA CYS A 47 16.75 -7.46 9.90
C CYS A 47 15.73 -6.94 10.93
N LEU A 48 14.65 -7.68 11.19
CA LEU A 48 13.69 -7.31 12.22
C LEU A 48 14.32 -7.44 13.61
N THR A 49 14.04 -6.46 14.48
CA THR A 49 14.51 -6.46 15.87
C THR A 49 13.37 -6.15 16.82
N ASN A 50 13.36 -6.82 17.98
CA ASN A 50 12.47 -6.49 19.08
C ASN A 50 13.00 -5.33 19.93
N ASP A 51 14.30 -5.02 19.82
CA ASP A 51 14.93 -3.90 20.50
C ASP A 51 14.77 -2.63 19.63
N SER A 52 13.89 -1.74 20.06
CA SER A 52 13.67 -0.46 19.36
C SER A 52 14.90 0.44 19.32
N SER A 53 15.86 0.30 20.24
CA SER A 53 17.07 1.13 20.24
C SER A 53 17.96 0.83 19.03
N LEU A 54 17.93 -0.42 18.54
CA LEU A 54 18.70 -0.90 17.38
C LEU A 54 17.96 -0.66 16.05
N ALA A 55 16.65 -0.38 16.09
CA ALA A 55 15.86 -0.21 14.88
C ALA A 55 16.19 1.12 14.17
N SER A 56 16.63 1.04 12.91
CA SER A 56 16.86 2.21 12.05
C SER A 56 15.56 2.82 11.52
N ALA A 57 14.49 2.03 11.42
CA ALA A 57 13.18 2.46 10.98
C ALA A 57 12.08 1.65 11.69
N ASN A 58 10.90 2.26 11.84
CA ASN A 58 9.73 1.67 12.48
C ASN A 58 8.58 1.60 11.47
N TYR A 59 8.23 0.40 11.04
CA TYR A 59 7.05 0.18 10.21
C TYR A 59 5.77 0.25 11.05
N VAL A 60 4.80 1.05 10.61
CA VAL A 60 3.46 1.12 11.20
C VAL A 60 2.50 0.30 10.34
N PRO A 61 2.02 -0.87 10.79
CA PRO A 61 1.11 -1.74 10.03
C PRO A 61 -0.33 -1.22 10.11
N PHE A 62 -0.57 -0.02 9.58
CA PHE A 62 -1.88 0.59 9.50
C PHE A 62 -2.46 0.44 8.10
N TYR A 63 -3.65 -0.15 8.00
CA TYR A 63 -4.36 -0.36 6.74
C TYR A 63 -5.24 0.84 6.39
N ALA A 64 -4.61 2.00 6.20
CA ALA A 64 -5.25 3.27 5.94
C ALA A 64 -6.20 3.24 4.75
N GLY A 65 -5.78 2.62 3.64
CA GLY A 65 -6.56 2.52 2.41
C GLY A 65 -7.77 1.60 2.55
N LEU A 66 -7.62 0.49 3.27
CA LEU A 66 -8.73 -0.41 3.59
C LEU A 66 -9.72 0.22 4.56
N ASP A 67 -9.24 0.95 5.57
CA ASP A 67 -10.10 1.67 6.51
C ASP A 67 -10.92 2.74 5.80
N LEU A 68 -10.23 3.62 5.06
CA LEU A 68 -10.89 4.67 4.27
C LEU A 68 -11.89 4.08 3.29
N GLY A 69 -11.54 2.98 2.61
CA GLY A 69 -12.42 2.30 1.66
C GLY A 69 -13.75 1.82 2.23
N ARG A 70 -13.86 1.62 3.56
CA ARG A 70 -15.13 1.28 4.22
C ARG A 70 -16.09 2.47 4.29
N TYR A 71 -15.56 3.68 4.39
CA TYR A 71 -16.30 4.90 4.71
C TYR A 71 -16.27 5.95 3.61
N LEU A 72 -15.60 5.67 2.48
CA LEU A 72 -15.36 6.64 1.42
C LEU A 72 -16.66 7.16 0.76
N TRP A 73 -17.71 6.34 0.71
CA TRP A 73 -19.00 6.66 0.09
C TRP A 73 -20.10 6.80 1.13
N ASP A 74 -20.90 7.86 1.05
CA ASP A 74 -22.14 8.06 1.83
C ASP A 74 -22.00 8.15 3.37
N TYR A 75 -20.77 8.23 3.91
CA TYR A 75 -20.54 8.49 5.33
C TYR A 75 -20.16 9.94 5.59
N ASN A 76 -20.42 10.42 6.82
CA ASN A 76 -19.94 11.73 7.25
C ASN A 76 -18.41 11.75 7.43
N THR A 77 -17.86 12.94 7.43
CA THR A 77 -16.42 13.17 7.49
C THR A 77 -15.82 12.77 8.84
N SER A 78 -16.59 12.96 9.92
CA SER A 78 -16.18 12.51 11.26
C SER A 78 -15.94 11.00 11.35
N ILE A 79 -16.74 10.17 10.67
CA ILE A 79 -16.56 8.72 10.62
C ILE A 79 -15.31 8.39 9.80
N ARG A 80 -15.13 9.02 8.63
CA ARG A 80 -13.97 8.81 7.74
C ARG A 80 -12.64 9.17 8.41
N ASP A 81 -12.65 10.16 9.29
CA ASP A 81 -11.46 10.63 9.99
C ASP A 81 -11.22 9.92 11.34
N SER A 82 -12.20 9.19 11.87
CA SER A 82 -12.16 8.61 13.22
C SER A 82 -10.92 7.73 13.47
N CYS A 83 -10.67 6.76 12.60
CA CYS A 83 -9.53 5.85 12.74
C CYS A 83 -8.19 6.59 12.58
N ALA A 84 -8.13 7.62 11.72
CA ALA A 84 -6.95 8.45 11.53
C ALA A 84 -6.57 9.21 12.82
N PHE A 85 -7.56 9.77 13.52
CA PHE A 85 -7.33 10.42 14.81
C PHE A 85 -6.93 9.41 15.90
N ASP A 86 -7.58 8.26 15.96
CA ASP A 86 -7.29 7.23 16.96
C ASP A 86 -5.86 6.69 16.83
N ILE A 87 -5.41 6.39 15.60
CA ILE A 87 -4.05 5.89 15.38
C ILE A 87 -2.98 6.97 15.64
N ALA A 88 -3.24 8.23 15.27
CA ALA A 88 -2.33 9.34 15.56
C ALA A 88 -2.13 9.50 17.07
N LYS A 89 -3.24 9.51 17.84
CA LYS A 89 -3.21 9.55 19.30
C LYS A 89 -2.46 8.35 19.89
N TRP A 90 -2.73 7.14 19.40
CA TRP A 90 -2.07 5.93 19.89
C TRP A 90 -0.56 5.93 19.61
N LEU A 91 -0.11 6.48 18.47
CA LEU A 91 1.29 6.56 18.08
C LEU A 91 2.09 7.48 19.01
N VAL A 92 1.59 8.70 19.28
CA VAL A 92 2.32 9.68 20.11
C VAL A 92 2.52 9.22 21.56
N GLU A 93 1.68 8.31 22.04
CA GLU A 93 1.81 7.69 23.35
C GLU A 93 2.96 6.66 23.40
N LYS A 94 3.44 6.15 22.26
CA LYS A 94 4.47 5.11 22.24
C LYS A 94 5.86 5.64 22.55
N PRO A 95 6.66 4.94 23.38
CA PRO A 95 8.05 5.30 23.61
C PRO A 95 8.88 5.37 22.32
N LYS A 96 8.62 4.46 21.37
CA LYS A 96 9.31 4.42 20.07
C LYS A 96 9.09 5.70 19.27
N TRP A 97 7.88 6.25 19.28
CA TRP A 97 7.55 7.51 18.62
C TRP A 97 8.36 8.69 19.16
N LYS A 98 8.47 8.77 20.50
CA LYS A 98 9.12 9.90 21.19
C LYS A 98 10.62 10.04 20.87
N ARG A 99 11.27 8.99 20.36
CA ARG A 99 12.70 8.99 20.03
C ARG A 99 13.04 9.98 18.92
N MET A 100 12.26 9.99 17.84
CA MET A 100 12.49 10.83 16.64
C MET A 100 11.23 11.57 16.19
N LEU A 101 10.20 11.62 17.04
CA LEU A 101 8.92 12.27 16.79
C LEU A 101 8.26 11.83 15.48
N GLY A 102 8.34 10.54 15.16
CA GLY A 102 7.76 9.94 13.96
C GLY A 102 8.65 9.96 12.71
N ARG A 103 9.78 10.68 12.70
CA ARG A 103 10.65 10.81 11.51
C ARG A 103 11.35 9.52 11.09
N ASP A 104 11.51 8.59 12.02
CA ASP A 104 12.02 7.23 11.80
C ASP A 104 10.89 6.22 11.60
N HIS A 105 9.64 6.68 11.47
CA HIS A 105 8.49 5.82 11.19
C HIS A 105 8.12 5.91 9.71
N PHE A 106 7.53 4.83 9.21
CA PHE A 106 6.91 4.83 7.89
C PHE A 106 5.72 3.88 7.85
N PHE A 107 4.81 4.14 6.91
CA PHE A 107 3.68 3.28 6.64
C PHE A 107 3.42 3.20 5.14
N VAL A 108 2.59 2.23 4.75
CA VAL A 108 2.17 2.04 3.36
C VAL A 108 0.70 2.40 3.27
N GLY A 109 0.34 3.23 2.29
CA GLY A 109 -1.04 3.51 1.93
C GLY A 109 -1.48 2.66 0.74
N GLY A 110 -2.59 1.95 0.91
CA GLY A 110 -3.17 1.07 -0.11
C GLY A 110 -3.91 1.81 -1.24
N ARG A 111 -3.80 3.14 -1.27
CA ARG A 111 -4.49 4.08 -2.16
C ARG A 111 -3.55 5.21 -2.53
N ILE A 112 -3.98 6.07 -3.44
CA ILE A 112 -3.25 7.27 -3.85
C ILE A 112 -3.16 8.27 -2.71
N GLY A 113 -2.09 9.06 -2.63
CA GLY A 113 -1.87 10.03 -1.55
C GLY A 113 -3.01 11.07 -1.43
N TRP A 114 -3.64 11.42 -2.56
CA TRP A 114 -4.79 12.33 -2.61
C TRP A 114 -5.97 11.88 -1.74
N ASP A 115 -6.22 10.57 -1.62
CA ASP A 115 -7.31 10.01 -0.82
C ASP A 115 -7.19 10.35 0.68
N PHE A 116 -6.00 10.71 1.14
CA PHE A 116 -5.70 10.98 2.55
C PHE A 116 -5.50 12.47 2.87
N ARG A 117 -5.81 13.36 1.91
CA ARG A 117 -5.55 14.81 2.00
C ARG A 117 -6.79 15.68 1.80
N ARG A 118 -7.92 15.27 2.35
CA ARG A 118 -9.15 16.07 2.34
C ARG A 118 -8.91 17.42 3.02
N GLN A 119 -9.28 18.51 2.34
CA GLN A 119 -8.94 19.89 2.77
C GLN A 119 -10.01 20.54 3.66
N THR A 120 -11.29 20.26 3.42
CA THR A 120 -12.40 20.91 4.15
C THR A 120 -13.11 19.92 5.07
N ASP A 121 -14.16 20.34 5.78
CA ASP A 121 -15.07 19.48 6.55
C ASP A 121 -16.42 19.21 5.86
N ILE A 122 -16.49 19.50 4.56
CA ILE A 122 -17.69 19.26 3.74
C ILE A 122 -17.84 17.76 3.47
N ASN A 123 -19.03 17.22 3.71
CA ASN A 123 -19.31 15.78 3.55
C ASN A 123 -19.21 15.27 2.11
N SER A 124 -19.42 16.14 1.12
CA SER A 124 -19.25 15.78 -0.30
C SER A 124 -17.78 15.67 -0.72
N ASP A 125 -16.85 16.20 0.06
CA ASP A 125 -15.43 16.16 -0.30
C ASP A 125 -14.87 14.75 -0.20
N TRP A 126 -13.93 14.42 -1.08
CA TRP A 126 -13.31 13.11 -1.17
C TRP A 126 -12.26 12.87 -0.08
N GLY A 127 -12.15 11.63 0.39
CA GLY A 127 -11.05 11.19 1.25
C GLY A 127 -11.22 11.43 2.75
N ASN A 128 -10.10 11.35 3.47
CA ASN A 128 -9.99 11.67 4.91
C ASN A 128 -8.83 12.65 5.18
N LYS A 129 -8.61 13.00 6.45
CA LYS A 129 -7.58 13.95 6.90
C LYS A 129 -6.28 13.31 7.37
N LEU A 130 -6.06 12.01 7.16
CA LEU A 130 -4.92 11.28 7.72
C LEU A 130 -3.58 11.99 7.48
N MET A 131 -3.30 12.35 6.23
CA MET A 131 -2.04 13.01 5.84
C MET A 131 -2.05 14.53 6.07
N SER A 132 -3.10 15.07 6.67
CA SER A 132 -3.15 16.45 7.19
C SER A 132 -2.83 16.51 8.69
N LEU A 133 -2.71 15.36 9.37
CA LEU A 133 -2.36 15.30 10.79
C LEU A 133 -0.86 15.58 11.00
N PRO A 134 -0.47 16.37 12.01
CA PRO A 134 0.93 16.67 12.29
C PRO A 134 1.81 15.41 12.49
N GLU A 135 1.24 14.37 13.08
CA GLU A 135 1.91 13.09 13.32
C GLU A 135 2.28 12.43 11.98
N PHE A 136 1.32 12.34 11.07
CA PHE A 136 1.51 11.73 9.76
C PHE A 136 2.36 12.58 8.83
N MET A 137 2.34 13.91 8.98
CA MET A 137 3.25 14.83 8.29
C MET A 137 4.72 14.66 8.72
N ASN A 138 4.98 14.17 9.93
CA ASN A 138 6.34 13.84 10.39
C ASN A 138 6.80 12.43 10.02
N MET A 139 5.89 11.57 9.54
CA MET A 139 6.15 10.18 9.19
C MET A 139 6.25 10.02 7.67
N THR A 140 7.01 9.05 7.18
CA THR A 140 7.07 8.75 5.75
C THR A 140 5.89 7.88 5.31
N MET A 141 5.19 8.30 4.25
CA MET A 141 4.18 7.50 3.57
C MET A 141 4.73 6.92 2.27
N LEU A 142 4.58 5.61 2.09
CA LEU A 142 4.72 4.96 0.79
C LEU A 142 3.33 4.78 0.20
N SER A 143 2.98 5.55 -0.83
CA SER A 143 1.67 5.53 -1.46
C SER A 143 1.76 5.02 -2.88
N ILE A 144 0.63 4.64 -3.48
CA ILE A 144 0.64 4.18 -4.87
C ILE A 144 1.00 5.33 -5.83
N GLU A 145 0.42 6.49 -5.57
CA GLU A 145 0.74 7.75 -6.24
C GLU A 145 1.03 8.78 -5.15
N SER A 146 2.15 9.49 -5.28
CA SER A 146 2.54 10.54 -4.35
C SER A 146 1.99 11.89 -4.79
N THR A 147 1.75 12.76 -3.83
CA THR A 147 1.43 14.17 -4.09
C THR A 147 2.72 15.01 -4.00
N SER A 148 2.61 16.35 -4.06
CA SER A 148 3.77 17.25 -4.01
C SER A 148 4.42 17.42 -2.62
N TRP A 149 4.03 16.61 -1.64
CA TRP A 149 4.54 16.70 -0.26
C TRP A 149 5.83 15.89 -0.08
N SER A 150 6.72 16.39 0.78
CA SER A 150 8.09 15.86 0.92
C SER A 150 8.18 14.51 1.65
N ASN A 151 7.14 14.11 2.39
CA ASN A 151 7.11 12.88 3.16
C ASN A 151 6.35 11.74 2.46
N GLU A 152 6.03 11.89 1.18
CA GLU A 152 5.34 10.87 0.36
C GLU A 152 6.24 10.36 -0.76
N PHE A 153 6.28 9.03 -0.90
CA PHE A 153 7.02 8.38 -1.98
C PHE A 153 6.11 7.41 -2.71
N ALA A 154 6.03 7.57 -4.03
CA ALA A 154 5.25 6.69 -4.89
C ALA A 154 5.94 5.32 -4.99
N ILE A 155 5.16 4.25 -4.79
CA ILE A 155 5.53 2.87 -5.05
C ILE A 155 4.51 2.26 -6.03
N PRO A 156 4.89 1.28 -6.87
CA PRO A 156 3.99 0.75 -7.88
C PRO A 156 2.71 0.13 -7.30
N TYR A 157 1.61 0.22 -8.05
CA TYR A 157 0.42 -0.59 -7.80
C TYR A 157 0.79 -2.08 -7.66
N PRO A 158 0.14 -2.84 -6.75
CA PRO A 158 0.32 -4.28 -6.74
C PRO A 158 -0.21 -4.86 -8.06
N THR A 159 0.60 -5.70 -8.70
CA THR A 159 0.25 -6.32 -9.98
C THR A 159 -0.25 -7.74 -9.77
N TYR A 160 -0.68 -8.40 -10.84
CA TYR A 160 -1.12 -9.80 -10.80
C TYR A 160 0.05 -10.79 -10.74
N PHE A 161 1.26 -10.34 -11.08
CA PHE A 161 2.45 -11.20 -11.16
C PHE A 161 3.39 -10.94 -9.98
N HIS A 162 3.55 -11.97 -9.14
CA HIS A 162 4.39 -12.00 -7.95
C HIS A 162 5.44 -13.11 -8.10
N PRO A 163 6.55 -12.84 -8.81
CA PRO A 163 7.61 -13.83 -8.98
C PRO A 163 8.24 -14.18 -7.63
N ARG A 164 8.56 -15.46 -7.43
CA ARG A 164 9.25 -15.93 -6.21
C ARG A 164 10.75 -15.70 -6.27
N SER A 165 11.29 -15.50 -7.46
CA SER A 165 12.72 -15.28 -7.69
C SER A 165 12.95 -14.31 -8.84
N GLN A 166 14.16 -13.74 -8.89
CA GLN A 166 14.58 -12.90 -10.02
C GLN A 166 14.58 -13.68 -11.34
N ASN A 167 14.86 -14.99 -11.32
CA ASN A 167 14.84 -15.83 -12.51
C ASN A 167 13.44 -15.92 -13.14
N GLU A 168 12.39 -16.07 -12.33
CA GLU A 168 11.00 -16.08 -12.82
C GLU A 168 10.63 -14.73 -13.47
N LEU A 169 11.12 -13.61 -12.92
CA LEU A 169 10.91 -12.30 -13.53
C LEU A 169 11.60 -12.19 -14.89
N VAL A 170 12.88 -12.59 -14.98
CA VAL A 170 13.65 -12.55 -16.22
C VAL A 170 13.05 -13.46 -17.28
N GLU A 171 12.62 -14.67 -16.90
CA GLU A 171 11.94 -15.61 -17.80
C GLU A 171 10.66 -15.00 -18.37
N TRP A 172 9.83 -14.38 -17.52
CA TRP A 172 8.62 -13.68 -17.97
C TRP A 172 8.94 -12.54 -18.93
N GLN A 173 9.92 -11.70 -18.60
CA GLN A 173 10.36 -10.59 -19.45
C GLN A 173 10.84 -11.11 -20.81
N GLN A 174 11.70 -12.13 -20.85
CA GLN A 174 12.19 -12.74 -22.10
C GLN A 174 11.05 -13.31 -22.93
N ARG A 175 10.12 -14.05 -22.31
CA ARG A 175 8.93 -14.57 -23.00
C ARG A 175 8.12 -13.45 -23.63
N MET A 176 7.92 -12.33 -22.92
CA MET A 176 7.19 -11.18 -23.45
C MET A 176 7.97 -10.43 -24.54
N MET A 177 9.30 -10.35 -24.46
CA MET A 177 10.12 -9.67 -25.47
C MET A 177 10.17 -10.45 -26.79
N LEU A 178 10.21 -11.78 -26.74
CA LEU A 178 10.28 -12.65 -27.92
C LEU A 178 8.94 -12.87 -28.63
N ARG A 179 7.83 -12.40 -28.04
CA ARG A 179 6.50 -12.52 -28.65
C ARG A 179 6.35 -11.50 -29.77
N GLU A 180 6.09 -12.00 -30.98
CA GLU A 180 5.68 -11.19 -32.11
C GLU A 180 4.35 -10.49 -31.79
N ARG A 181 4.34 -9.15 -31.92
CA ARG A 181 3.17 -8.31 -31.67
C ARG A 181 2.76 -7.68 -33.00
N ASN A 182 1.68 -8.18 -33.60
CA ASN A 182 1.14 -7.63 -34.85
C ASN A 182 0.47 -6.25 -34.68
N HIS A 183 0.22 -5.85 -33.43
CA HIS A 183 -0.41 -4.58 -33.08
C HIS A 183 0.39 -3.89 -31.98
N LEU A 184 0.59 -2.59 -32.13
CA LEU A 184 1.11 -1.73 -31.07
C LEU A 184 -0.06 -1.25 -30.22
N PHE A 185 0.06 -1.42 -28.91
CA PHE A 185 -0.86 -0.86 -27.93
C PHE A 185 -0.07 -0.04 -26.92
N CYS A 186 -0.62 1.11 -26.54
CA CYS A 186 -0.11 1.94 -25.47
C CYS A 186 -1.26 2.15 -24.49
N PHE A 187 -1.01 1.90 -23.21
CA PHE A 187 -1.94 2.24 -22.14
C PHE A 187 -1.56 3.62 -21.64
N ILE A 188 -2.43 4.60 -21.85
CA ILE A 188 -2.30 5.92 -21.23
C ILE A 188 -3.00 5.79 -19.87
N LEU A 189 -2.22 5.82 -18.80
CA LEU A 189 -2.76 6.12 -17.47
C LEU A 189 -3.05 7.63 -17.46
N LEU A 190 -4.34 7.98 -17.50
CA LEU A 190 -4.85 9.34 -17.34
C LEU A 190 -4.94 9.70 -15.86
#